data_AF-A0A3Q3KME6-F1
#
_entry.id   AF-A0A3Q3KME6-F1
#
_cell.length_a   1.000
_cell.length_b   1.000
_cell.length_c   1.000
_cell.angle_alpha   90.00
_cell.angle_beta   90.00
_cell.angle_gamma   90.00
#
_symmetry.space_group_name_H-M   'P 1'
#
loop_
_entity.id
_entity.type
_entity.pdbx_description
1 polymer ?
#
loop_
_entity_poly.entity_id
_entity_poly.type
_entity_poly.pdbx_seq_one_letter_code
_entity_poly.pdbx_strand_id
1 'polypeptide(L)'
;MTFPVISDSARLCTSNQSIPRLNPLHPPLVHKRTVSLETPAVHHHNHQRTLIMQRREHYRYHQVWRKPFYGTSSESEEYRKELREQLQRQIEEKYAALKLQLASKVKEAEYVREVDRLALSTEREQRIQHSKAMTAYRDENKRLMEESWRDSALTRSLEVLKERELLRLNPINWSGTLK
;
A
#
# COMPACT_ATOMS: atom_id res chain seq x y z
N MET A 1 20.26 66.71 -51.32
CA MET A 1 18.93 66.14 -51.64
C MET A 1 18.44 65.41 -50.40
N THR A 2 17.85 66.15 -49.45
CA THR A 2 16.39 66.22 -49.18
C THR A 2 15.90 64.99 -48.40
N PHE A 3 15.83 65.15 -47.07
CA PHE A 3 15.13 64.25 -46.17
C PHE A 3 13.62 64.29 -46.45
N PRO A 4 12.88 63.17 -46.32
CA PRO A 4 11.45 63.17 -46.52
C PRO A 4 10.75 63.89 -45.37
N VAL A 5 9.92 64.85 -45.73
CA VAL A 5 9.02 65.58 -44.84
C VAL A 5 7.99 64.58 -44.30
N ILE A 6 8.05 64.32 -43.00
CA ILE A 6 6.97 63.60 -42.30
C ILE A 6 5.83 64.61 -42.15
N SER A 7 4.85 64.51 -43.05
CA SER A 7 3.59 65.22 -42.90
C SER A 7 2.86 64.68 -41.68
N ASP A 8 2.85 65.48 -40.61
CA ASP A 8 1.97 65.31 -39.46
C ASP A 8 0.52 65.38 -39.92
N SER A 9 -0.06 64.22 -40.27
CA SER A 9 -1.50 64.04 -40.36
C SER A 9 -2.09 63.74 -38.99
N ALA A 10 -1.69 64.50 -37.97
CA ALA A 10 -2.44 64.66 -36.74
C ALA A 10 -3.47 65.78 -36.95
N ARG A 11 -4.36 65.62 -37.94
CA ARG A 11 -5.49 66.53 -38.15
C ARG A 11 -6.72 65.95 -37.47
N LEU A 12 -6.98 66.48 -36.28
CA LEU A 12 -8.30 66.82 -35.73
C LEU A 12 -9.44 65.86 -36.10
N CYS A 13 -9.63 64.84 -35.26
CA CYS A 13 -10.94 64.21 -35.11
C CYS A 13 -11.85 65.20 -34.38
N THR A 14 -12.42 66.13 -35.13
CA THR A 14 -13.50 67.02 -34.70
C THR A 14 -14.77 66.61 -35.44
N SER A 15 -15.24 65.40 -35.14
CA SER A 15 -16.62 65.02 -35.41
C SER A 15 -17.09 64.17 -34.24
N ASN A 16 -18.21 64.57 -33.63
CA ASN A 16 -18.89 63.81 -32.57
C ASN A 16 -19.51 62.54 -33.18
N GLN A 17 -18.67 61.58 -33.59
CA GLN A 17 -19.10 60.23 -33.94
C GLN A 17 -18.66 59.33 -32.81
N SER A 18 -19.60 58.90 -31.96
CA SER A 18 -19.33 57.88 -30.95
C SER A 18 -18.79 56.65 -31.66
N ILE A 19 -17.59 56.19 -31.30
CA ILE A 19 -17.05 54.91 -31.80
C ILE A 19 -18.09 53.83 -31.45
N PRO A 20 -18.69 53.14 -32.44
CA PRO A 20 -19.68 52.12 -32.15
C PRO A 20 -19.04 51.01 -31.33
N ARG A 21 -19.72 50.58 -30.26
CA ARG A 21 -19.24 49.55 -29.33
C ARG A 21 -18.98 48.26 -30.11
N LEU A 22 -17.71 47.87 -30.25
CA LEU A 22 -17.30 46.70 -31.04
C LEU A 22 -17.88 45.44 -30.38
N ASN A 23 -18.70 44.68 -31.11
CA ASN A 23 -19.23 43.42 -30.62
C ASN A 23 -18.13 42.34 -30.72
N PRO A 24 -17.62 41.80 -29.59
CA PRO A 24 -16.56 40.79 -29.62
C PRO A 24 -17.01 39.47 -30.26
N LEU A 25 -18.32 39.20 -30.33
CA LEU A 25 -18.86 38.00 -30.98
C LEU A 25 -18.97 38.15 -32.50
N HIS A 26 -19.00 39.39 -33.01
CA HIS A 26 -19.12 39.70 -34.44
C HIS A 26 -18.13 40.82 -34.82
N PRO A 27 -16.83 40.50 -34.91
CA PRO A 27 -15.85 41.45 -35.38
C PRO A 27 -16.15 41.84 -36.85
N PRO A 28 -15.96 43.12 -37.23
CA PRO A 28 -16.21 43.58 -38.59
C PRO A 28 -15.38 42.76 -39.58
N LEU A 29 -16.00 42.39 -40.71
CA LEU A 29 -15.37 41.66 -41.82
C LEU A 29 -14.41 42.60 -42.57
N VAL A 30 -13.34 43.02 -41.90
CA VAL A 30 -12.25 43.75 -42.54
C VAL A 30 -11.47 42.74 -43.38
N HIS A 31 -11.24 43.06 -44.66
CA HIS A 31 -10.38 42.25 -45.52
C HIS A 31 -9.02 42.11 -44.83
N LYS A 32 -8.72 40.91 -44.34
CA LYS A 32 -7.44 40.63 -43.69
C LYS A 32 -6.36 40.91 -44.72
N ARG A 33 -5.38 41.73 -44.34
CA ARG A 33 -4.20 42.00 -45.18
C ARG A 33 -3.53 40.65 -45.45
N THR A 34 -3.59 40.18 -46.70
CA THR A 34 -2.97 38.91 -47.16
C THR A 34 -1.50 39.05 -47.49
N VAL A 35 -0.88 40.17 -47.11
CA VAL A 35 0.51 40.47 -47.44
C VAL A 35 1.40 40.08 -46.27
N SER A 36 2.40 39.25 -46.53
CA SER A 36 3.47 38.95 -45.59
C SER A 36 4.26 40.23 -45.30
N LEU A 37 4.38 40.58 -44.02
CA LEU A 37 5.24 41.68 -43.56
C LEU A 37 6.73 41.31 -43.54
N GLU A 38 7.03 40.06 -43.86
CA GLU A 38 8.39 39.52 -43.89
C GLU A 38 9.13 40.01 -45.13
N THR A 39 10.34 40.54 -44.92
CA THR A 39 11.27 40.76 -46.03
C THR A 39 11.67 39.43 -46.69
N PRO A 40 11.91 39.40 -48.01
CA PRO A 40 12.26 38.18 -48.75
C PRO A 40 13.43 37.38 -48.15
N ALA A 41 14.44 38.05 -47.59
CA ALA A 41 15.58 37.40 -46.94
C ALA A 41 15.18 36.64 -45.66
N VAL A 42 14.32 37.23 -44.82
CA VAL A 42 13.79 36.60 -43.60
C VAL A 42 12.90 35.42 -43.96
N HIS A 43 12.05 35.59 -44.98
CA HIS A 43 11.21 34.51 -45.48
C HIS A 43 12.04 33.32 -45.98
N HIS A 44 13.09 33.58 -46.78
CA HIS A 44 14.03 32.56 -47.26
C HIS A 44 14.75 31.84 -46.11
N HIS A 45 15.22 32.58 -45.11
CA HIS A 45 15.87 32.00 -43.92
C HIS A 45 14.92 31.09 -43.12
N ASN A 46 13.69 31.53 -42.87
CA ASN A 46 12.69 30.75 -42.16
C ASN A 46 12.30 29.47 -42.94
N HIS A 47 12.20 29.57 -44.26
CA HIS A 47 11.96 28.43 -45.12
C HIS A 47 13.11 27.40 -45.04
N GLN A 48 14.36 27.85 -45.16
CA GLN A 48 15.55 27.01 -45.02
C GLN A 48 15.59 26.31 -43.65
N ARG A 49 15.33 27.06 -42.57
CA ARG A 49 15.29 26.52 -41.20
C ARG A 49 14.21 25.44 -41.05
N THR A 50 13.04 25.67 -41.63
CA THR A 50 11.92 24.71 -41.60
C THR A 50 12.32 23.40 -42.27
N LEU A 51 12.91 23.47 -43.47
CA LEU A 51 13.38 22.29 -44.19
C LEU A 51 14.47 21.52 -43.40
N ILE A 52 15.41 22.23 -42.77
CA ILE A 52 16.44 21.62 -41.94
C ILE A 52 15.82 20.89 -40.75
N MET A 53 14.84 21.50 -40.08
CA MET A 53 14.16 20.88 -38.94
C MET A 53 13.36 19.64 -39.36
N GLN A 54 12.63 19.71 -40.48
CA GLN A 54 11.92 18.56 -41.04
C GLN A 54 12.86 17.39 -41.36
N ARG A 55 14.00 17.68 -42.00
CA ARG A 55 15.01 16.65 -42.31
C ARG A 55 15.57 16.03 -41.03
N ARG A 56 15.92 16.84 -40.03
CA ARG A 56 16.44 16.34 -38.75
C ARG A 56 15.45 15.42 -38.05
N GLU A 57 14.18 15.82 -38.03
CA GLU A 57 13.11 15.01 -37.41
C GLU A 57 12.94 13.68 -38.14
N HIS A 58 12.91 13.71 -39.47
CA HIS A 58 12.89 12.50 -40.29
C HIS A 58 14.06 11.57 -39.98
N TYR A 59 15.29 12.09 -39.91
CA TYR A 59 16.46 11.27 -39.55
C TYR A 59 16.38 10.69 -38.14
N ARG A 60 15.90 11.47 -37.16
CA ARG A 60 15.71 11.00 -35.78
C ARG A 60 14.72 9.85 -35.72
N TYR A 61 13.56 10.01 -36.36
CA TYR A 61 12.50 9.00 -36.35
C TYR A 61 12.95 7.69 -37.00
N HIS A 62 13.65 7.77 -38.13
CA HIS A 62 14.07 6.58 -38.89
C HIS A 62 15.41 5.98 -38.43
N GLN A 63 16.16 6.65 -37.54
CA GLN A 63 17.48 6.18 -37.11
C GLN A 63 17.44 4.79 -36.47
N VAL A 64 16.39 4.49 -35.71
CA VAL A 64 16.22 3.20 -34.99
C VAL A 64 16.04 2.03 -35.96
N TRP A 65 15.29 2.25 -37.05
CA TRP A 65 14.93 1.22 -38.04
C TRP A 65 15.95 1.15 -39.18
N ARG A 66 16.81 2.18 -39.29
CA ARG A 66 17.89 2.22 -40.26
C ARG A 66 18.89 1.09 -40.03
N LYS A 67 19.41 0.92 -38.81
CA LYS A 67 20.46 -0.09 -38.54
C LYS A 67 20.03 -1.54 -38.84
N PRO A 68 18.81 -1.97 -38.48
CA PRO A 68 18.37 -3.34 -38.73
C PRO A 68 18.06 -3.65 -40.20
N PHE A 69 17.49 -2.69 -40.96
CA PHE A 69 16.94 -2.95 -42.30
C PHE A 69 17.69 -2.27 -43.45
N TYR A 70 18.30 -1.12 -43.21
CA TYR A 70 18.92 -0.26 -44.23
C TYR A 70 20.37 0.11 -43.89
N GLY A 71 20.97 -0.59 -42.91
CA GLY A 71 22.33 -0.39 -42.46
C GLY A 71 23.33 -1.21 -43.26
N THR A 72 24.61 -0.94 -43.02
CA THR A 72 25.69 -1.80 -43.50
C THR A 72 25.60 -3.16 -42.81
N SER A 73 26.08 -4.24 -43.44
CA SER A 73 26.07 -5.59 -42.85
C SER A 73 26.65 -5.64 -41.42
N SER A 74 27.71 -4.87 -41.15
CA SER A 74 28.28 -4.69 -39.80
C SER A 74 27.29 -4.10 -38.80
N GLU A 75 26.65 -2.98 -39.15
CA GLU A 75 25.70 -2.27 -38.28
C GLU A 75 24.48 -3.15 -37.95
N SER A 76 24.01 -3.94 -38.91
CA SER A 76 22.91 -4.87 -38.68
C SER A 76 23.30 -6.04 -37.77
N GLU A 77 24.53 -6.55 -37.87
CA GLU A 77 25.01 -7.61 -36.97
C GLU A 77 25.26 -7.09 -35.55
N GLU A 78 25.81 -5.88 -35.40
CA GLU A 78 25.94 -5.20 -34.12
C GLU A 78 24.59 -5.04 -33.43
N TYR A 79 23.56 -4.61 -34.16
CA TYR A 79 22.19 -4.52 -33.63
C TYR A 79 21.65 -5.89 -33.17
N ARG A 80 21.83 -6.95 -33.97
CA ARG A 80 21.41 -8.31 -33.58
C ARG A 80 22.15 -8.80 -32.34
N LYS A 81 23.45 -8.50 -32.23
CA LYS A 81 24.27 -8.81 -31.07
C LYS A 81 23.76 -8.09 -29.82
N GLU A 82 23.53 -6.78 -29.91
CA GLU A 82 23.00 -5.98 -28.80
C GLU A 82 21.63 -6.51 -28.33
N LEU A 83 20.75 -6.87 -29.27
CA LEU A 83 19.45 -7.46 -28.95
C LEU A 83 19.58 -8.78 -28.19
N ARG A 84 20.49 -9.66 -28.62
CA ARG A 84 20.78 -10.93 -27.92
C ARG A 84 21.31 -10.68 -26.52
N GLU A 85 22.22 -9.72 -26.34
CA GLU A 85 22.78 -9.36 -25.03
C GLU A 85 21.73 -8.75 -24.09
N GLN A 86 20.83 -7.91 -24.62
CA GLN A 86 19.71 -7.36 -23.85
C GLN A 86 18.76 -8.47 -23.41
N LEU A 87 18.40 -9.39 -24.31
CA LEU A 87 17.54 -10.52 -23.99
C LEU A 87 18.18 -11.44 -22.95
N GLN A 88 19.48 -11.72 -23.08
CA GLN A 88 20.22 -12.52 -22.10
C GLN A 88 20.19 -11.87 -20.72
N ARG A 89 20.48 -10.55 -20.63
CA ARG A 89 20.38 -9.80 -19.37
C ARG A 89 18.98 -9.88 -18.76
N GLN A 90 17.93 -9.72 -19.56
CA GLN A 90 16.56 -9.85 -19.08
C GLN A 90 16.27 -11.25 -18.53
N ILE A 91 16.73 -12.30 -19.19
CA ILE A 91 16.57 -13.69 -18.72
C ILE A 91 17.29 -13.89 -17.38
N GLU A 92 18.53 -13.42 -17.27
CA GLU A 92 19.34 -13.53 -16.04
C GLU A 92 18.70 -12.77 -14.87
N GLU A 93 18.24 -11.54 -15.10
CA GLU A 93 17.54 -10.73 -14.10
C GLU A 93 16.25 -11.40 -13.63
N LYS A 94 15.44 -11.94 -14.56
CA LYS A 94 14.21 -12.66 -14.23
C LYS A 94 14.50 -13.92 -13.43
N TYR A 95 15.53 -14.67 -13.80
CA TYR A 95 15.95 -15.87 -13.09
C TYR A 95 16.42 -15.54 -11.67
N ALA A 96 17.24 -14.50 -11.50
CA ALA A 96 17.71 -14.05 -10.19
C ALA A 96 16.53 -13.61 -9.29
N ALA A 97 15.56 -12.88 -9.85
CA ALA A 97 14.36 -12.46 -9.12
C ALA A 97 13.52 -13.66 -8.66
N LEU A 98 13.31 -14.66 -9.54
CA LEU A 98 12.59 -15.88 -9.19
C LEU A 98 13.30 -16.68 -8.09
N LYS A 99 14.64 -16.79 -8.17
CA LYS A 99 15.44 -17.46 -7.15
C LYS A 99 15.33 -16.77 -5.80
N LEU A 100 15.38 -15.44 -5.78
CA LEU A 100 15.21 -14.66 -4.55
C LEU A 100 13.80 -14.82 -3.97
N GLN A 101 12.77 -14.78 -4.83
CA GLN A 101 11.38 -14.97 -4.41
C GLN A 101 11.18 -16.36 -3.81
N LEU A 102 11.73 -17.40 -4.43
CA LEU A 102 11.67 -18.76 -3.90
C LEU A 102 12.36 -18.87 -2.54
N ALA A 103 13.55 -18.28 -2.40
CA ALA A 103 14.26 -18.27 -1.13
C ALA A 103 13.48 -17.55 -0.02
N SER A 104 12.80 -16.43 -0.33
CA SER A 104 11.91 -15.74 0.62
C SER A 104 10.76 -16.64 1.05
N LYS A 105 10.06 -17.27 0.09
CA LYS A 105 8.93 -18.15 0.37
C LYS A 105 9.32 -19.36 1.23
N VAL A 106 10.50 -19.92 1.00
CA VAL A 106 11.02 -21.02 1.84
C VAL A 106 11.22 -20.56 3.27
N LYS A 107 11.86 -19.40 3.48
CA LYS A 107 12.05 -18.83 4.83
C LYS A 107 10.72 -18.52 5.52
N GLU A 108 9.77 -17.94 4.80
CA GLU A 108 8.42 -17.66 5.31
C GLU A 108 7.72 -18.96 5.73
N ALA A 109 7.81 -20.02 4.91
CA ALA A 109 7.22 -21.31 5.23
C ALA A 109 7.88 -21.97 6.45
N GLU A 110 9.21 -21.91 6.55
CA GLU A 110 9.95 -22.40 7.73
C GLU A 110 9.54 -21.64 9.00
N TYR A 111 9.40 -20.32 8.92
CA TYR A 111 8.94 -19.49 10.02
C TYR A 111 7.53 -19.88 10.49
N VAL A 112 6.57 -20.01 9.56
CA VAL A 112 5.19 -20.41 9.90
C VAL A 112 5.17 -21.79 10.56
N ARG A 113 5.93 -22.75 10.02
CA ARG A 113 6.04 -24.09 10.61
C ARG A 113 6.56 -24.06 12.05
N GLU A 114 7.54 -23.20 12.33
CA GLU A 114 8.10 -23.07 13.66
C GLU A 114 7.13 -22.40 14.64
N VAL A 115 6.40 -21.39 14.18
CA VAL A 115 5.32 -20.76 14.96
C VAL A 115 4.24 -21.78 15.32
N ASP A 116 3.79 -22.58 14.36
CA ASP A 116 2.78 -23.62 14.59
C ASP A 116 3.29 -24.68 15.58
N ARG A 117 4.55 -25.08 15.46
CA ARG A 117 5.20 -26.03 16.40
C ARG A 117 5.18 -25.49 17.82
N LEU A 118 5.47 -24.20 18.01
CA LEU A 118 5.46 -23.55 19.32
C LEU A 118 4.03 -23.36 19.85
N ALA A 119 3.06 -23.05 18.99
CA ALA A 119 1.66 -22.95 19.39
C ALA A 119 1.13 -24.29 19.91
N LEU A 120 1.43 -25.39 19.21
CA LEU A 120 1.02 -26.73 19.64
C LEU A 120 1.69 -27.17 20.95
N SER A 121 2.98 -26.82 21.15
CA SER A 121 3.68 -27.17 22.37
C SER A 121 3.15 -26.39 23.58
N THR A 122 2.89 -25.09 23.41
CA THR A 122 2.31 -24.23 24.45
C THR A 122 0.90 -24.64 24.81
N GLU A 123 0.05 -24.95 23.83
CA GLU A 123 -1.31 -25.45 24.08
C GLU A 123 -1.28 -26.78 24.86
N ARG A 124 -0.39 -27.71 24.46
CA ARG A 124 -0.21 -28.96 25.19
C ARG A 124 0.18 -28.73 26.64
N GLU A 125 1.14 -27.84 26.89
CA GLU A 125 1.58 -27.52 28.25
C GLU A 125 0.45 -26.89 29.05
N GLN A 126 -0.30 -25.95 28.48
CA GLN A 126 -1.46 -25.34 29.13
C GLN A 126 -2.53 -26.37 29.51
N ARG A 127 -2.82 -27.34 28.64
CA ARG A 127 -3.76 -28.44 28.95
C ARG A 127 -3.27 -29.29 30.11
N ILE A 128 -1.97 -29.60 30.16
CA ILE A 128 -1.36 -30.37 31.25
C ILE A 128 -1.45 -29.57 32.56
N GLN A 129 -1.07 -28.30 32.55
CA GLN A 129 -1.10 -27.43 33.73
C GLN A 129 -2.53 -27.26 34.25
N HIS A 130 -3.49 -27.03 33.36
CA HIS A 130 -4.90 -26.96 33.71
C HIS A 130 -5.40 -28.27 34.35
N SER A 131 -5.08 -29.42 33.76
CA SER A 131 -5.46 -30.73 34.31
C SER A 131 -4.87 -30.97 35.71
N LYS A 132 -3.58 -30.63 35.91
CA LYS A 132 -2.91 -30.70 37.20
C LYS A 132 -3.59 -29.80 38.24
N ALA A 133 -3.87 -28.55 37.88
CA ALA A 133 -4.57 -27.61 38.75
C ALA A 133 -5.95 -28.14 39.14
N MET A 134 -6.72 -28.66 38.19
CA MET A 134 -8.05 -29.22 38.47
C MET A 134 -8.00 -30.45 39.38
N THR A 135 -6.98 -31.30 39.23
CA THR A 135 -6.78 -32.44 40.11
C THR A 135 -6.42 -31.98 41.52
N ALA A 136 -5.54 -30.99 41.66
CA ALA A 136 -5.19 -30.41 42.96
C ALA A 136 -6.42 -29.81 43.66
N TYR A 137 -7.26 -29.06 42.94
CA TYR A 137 -8.51 -28.52 43.50
C TYR A 137 -9.47 -29.63 43.94
N ARG A 138 -9.61 -30.68 43.13
CA ARG A 138 -10.48 -31.82 43.47
C ARG A 138 -10.02 -32.49 44.78
N ASP A 139 -8.72 -32.74 44.89
CA ASP A 139 -8.15 -33.45 46.03
C ASP A 139 -8.21 -32.60 47.31
N GLU A 140 -7.98 -31.29 47.21
CA GLU A 140 -8.13 -30.36 48.34
C GLU A 140 -9.59 -30.22 48.78
N ASN A 141 -10.53 -30.12 47.84
CA ASN A 141 -11.97 -30.12 48.16
C ASN A 141 -12.38 -31.40 48.88
N LYS A 142 -11.84 -32.56 48.46
CA LYS A 142 -12.07 -33.83 49.14
C LYS A 142 -11.51 -33.79 50.57
N ARG A 143 -10.29 -33.30 50.75
CA ARG A 143 -9.66 -33.15 52.07
C ARG A 143 -10.54 -32.31 53.02
N LEU A 144 -11.02 -31.16 52.55
CA LEU A 144 -11.88 -30.25 53.30
C LEU A 144 -13.23 -30.88 53.65
N MET A 145 -13.85 -31.61 52.72
CA MET A 145 -15.11 -32.32 53.00
C MET A 145 -14.92 -33.40 54.07
N GLU A 146 -13.83 -34.17 54.01
CA GLU A 146 -13.55 -35.17 55.02
C GLU A 146 -13.26 -34.56 56.40
N GLU A 147 -12.53 -33.44 56.44
CA GLU A 147 -12.27 -32.67 57.66
C GLU A 147 -13.58 -32.16 58.29
N SER A 148 -14.42 -31.48 57.49
CA SER A 148 -15.74 -31.02 57.91
C SER A 148 -16.64 -32.16 58.41
N TRP A 149 -16.58 -33.33 57.78
CA TRP A 149 -17.33 -34.51 58.21
C TRP A 149 -16.85 -35.04 59.57
N ARG A 150 -15.53 -35.08 59.80
CA ARG A 150 -14.94 -35.45 61.10
C ARG A 150 -15.34 -34.46 62.19
N ASP A 151 -15.25 -33.16 61.92
CA ASP A 151 -15.62 -32.10 62.86
C ASP A 151 -17.11 -32.16 63.22
N SER A 152 -17.97 -32.36 62.21
CA SER A 152 -19.42 -32.51 62.42
C SER A 152 -19.75 -33.78 63.20
N ALA A 153 -18.99 -34.87 63.03
CA ALA A 153 -19.16 -36.09 63.83
C ALA A 153 -18.71 -35.88 65.29
N LEU A 154 -17.59 -35.19 65.50
CA LEU A 154 -17.09 -34.84 66.83
C LEU A 154 -18.08 -33.92 67.56
N THR A 155 -18.56 -32.88 66.89
CA THR A 155 -19.52 -31.91 67.45
C THR A 155 -20.80 -32.61 67.89
N ARG A 156 -21.37 -33.49 67.03
CA ARG A 156 -22.54 -34.31 67.40
C ARG A 156 -22.26 -35.21 68.62
N SER A 157 -21.08 -35.80 68.72
CA SER A 157 -20.71 -36.63 69.89
C SER A 157 -20.63 -35.79 71.18
N LEU A 158 -20.02 -34.61 71.11
CA LEU A 158 -19.93 -33.68 72.24
C LEU A 158 -21.30 -33.16 72.66
N GLU A 159 -22.18 -32.83 71.71
CA GLU A 159 -23.57 -32.43 71.98
C GLU A 159 -24.32 -33.55 72.70
N VAL A 160 -24.22 -34.80 72.22
CA VAL A 160 -24.82 -35.98 72.87
C VAL A 160 -24.31 -36.15 74.31
N LEU A 161 -23.01 -35.98 74.56
CA LEU A 161 -22.45 -36.06 75.92
C LEU A 161 -22.98 -34.94 76.81
N LYS A 162 -22.99 -33.70 76.32
CA LYS A 162 -23.51 -32.53 77.04
C LYS A 162 -24.99 -32.69 77.38
N GLU A 163 -25.81 -33.20 76.44
CA GLU A 163 -27.22 -33.47 76.69
C GLU A 163 -27.40 -34.55 77.77
N ARG A 164 -26.60 -35.62 77.75
CA ARG A 164 -26.62 -36.64 78.81
C ARG A 164 -26.25 -36.08 80.18
N GLU A 165 -25.29 -35.17 80.24
CA GLU A 165 -24.93 -34.46 81.48
C GLU A 165 -26.07 -33.57 81.97
N LEU A 166 -26.72 -32.82 81.07
CA LEU A 166 -27.90 -32.00 81.40
C LEU A 166 -29.07 -32.83 81.92
N LEU A 167 -29.29 -34.03 81.36
CA LEU A 167 -30.33 -34.95 81.81
C LEU A 167 -30.14 -35.41 83.27
N ARG A 168 -28.91 -35.39 83.78
CA ARG A 168 -28.65 -35.65 85.22
C ARG A 168 -29.22 -34.56 86.12
N LEU A 169 -29.34 -33.33 85.62
CA LEU A 169 -29.84 -32.16 86.35
C LEU A 169 -31.32 -31.87 86.06
N ASN A 170 -31.79 -32.14 84.85
CA ASN A 170 -33.18 -31.96 84.42
C ASN A 170 -33.64 -33.17 83.59
N PRO A 171 -34.63 -33.95 84.04
CA PRO A 171 -34.97 -35.23 83.42
C PRO A 171 -35.66 -35.13 82.04
N ILE A 172 -35.96 -33.92 81.54
CA ILE A 172 -36.65 -33.73 80.26
C ILE A 172 -35.63 -33.45 79.14
N ASN A 173 -35.67 -34.27 78.09
CA ASN A 173 -34.92 -34.08 76.85
C ASN A 173 -35.64 -33.08 75.92
N TRP A 174 -35.47 -31.79 76.17
CA TRP A 174 -36.15 -30.72 75.41
C TRP A 174 -35.76 -30.65 73.93
N SER A 175 -34.55 -31.07 73.56
CA SER A 175 -34.03 -31.02 72.19
C SER A 175 -34.41 -32.24 71.36
N GLY A 176 -34.78 -33.36 72.00
CA GLY A 176 -35.21 -34.59 71.31
C GLY A 176 -34.11 -35.29 70.51
N THR A 177 -32.85 -34.92 70.73
CA THR A 177 -31.69 -35.35 69.93
C THR A 177 -31.10 -36.67 70.41
N LEU A 178 -31.21 -36.98 71.70
CA LEU A 178 -30.96 -38.31 72.25
C LEU A 178 -32.12 -39.26 71.92
N LYS A 179 -31.84 -40.28 71.09
CA LYS A 179 -32.73 -41.43 70.87
C LYS A 179 -32.60 -42.46 71.97
#